data_AF-A0A395GW47-F1
#
_entry.id   AF-A0A395GW47-F1
#
_cell.length_a   1.000
_cell.length_b   1.000
_cell.length_c   1.000
_cell.angle_alpha   90.00
_cell.angle_beta   90.00
_cell.angle_gamma   90.00
#
_symmetry.space_group_name_H-M   'P 1'
#
loop_
_entity.id
_entity.type
_entity.pdbx_description
1 polymer ?
#
loop_
_entity_poly.entity_id
_entity_poly.type
_entity_poly.pdbx_seq_one_letter_code
_entity_poly.pdbx_strand_id
1 'polypeptide(L)'
;MFSSTVARPLQLVIRFMQWASAVIVMGITSYFIHRGPRGQHIIYQEVISTMSVVFFLPAFVSPFLPKALSKFVLGIDVIFSYLWLTAFVFAAQDYNWRPCLFNAPPGVSCSKKRANEAFIFLTFIFTFFAIFVEIGALWAYRRESTPVREKNTGGAHGGPADAPVATV
;
A
#
# COMPACT_ATOMS: atom_id res chain seq x y z
N MET A 1 11.39 -8.23 16.29
CA MET A 1 9.99 -8.08 16.72
C MET A 1 9.57 -6.64 16.44
N PHE A 2 8.79 -6.38 15.39
CA PHE A 2 8.13 -5.07 15.28
C PHE A 2 7.02 -5.06 16.32
N SER A 3 7.18 -4.26 17.37
CA SER A 3 6.15 -4.13 18.41
C SER A 3 4.85 -3.64 17.78
N SER A 4 3.75 -4.32 18.04
CA SER A 4 2.41 -3.98 17.55
C SER A 4 2.01 -2.53 17.87
N THR A 5 2.60 -1.95 18.93
CA THR A 5 2.45 -0.55 19.35
C THR A 5 3.06 0.45 18.36
N VAL A 6 4.12 0.09 17.60
CA VAL A 6 4.80 0.98 16.64
C VAL A 6 4.38 0.66 15.20
N ALA A 7 4.10 -0.60 14.89
CA ALA A 7 3.74 -1.02 13.54
C ALA A 7 2.41 -0.42 13.06
N ARG A 8 1.39 -0.38 13.93
CA ARG A 8 0.06 0.18 13.61
C ARG A 8 0.08 1.69 13.30
N PRO A 9 0.65 2.57 14.15
CA PRO A 9 0.71 3.98 13.84
C PRO A 9 1.58 4.26 12.61
N LEU A 10 2.68 3.53 12.43
CA LEU A 10 3.51 3.66 11.22
C LEU A 10 2.72 3.30 9.95
N GLN A 11 1.96 2.20 9.98
CA GLN A 11 1.10 1.81 8.87
C GLN A 11 0.05 2.88 8.58
N LEU A 12 -0.64 3.40 9.61
CA LEU A 12 -1.61 4.48 9.44
C LEU A 12 -1.01 5.76 8.84
N VAL A 13 0.19 6.15 9.27
CA VAL A 13 0.89 7.32 8.73
C VAL A 13 1.24 7.11 7.26
N ILE A 14 1.77 5.95 6.88
CA ILE A 14 2.09 5.64 5.48
C ILE A 14 0.82 5.64 4.62
N ARG A 15 -0.27 5.04 5.11
CA ARG A 15 -1.59 5.05 4.45
C ARG A 15 -2.15 6.46 4.29
N PHE A 16 -2.01 7.28 5.31
CA PHE A 16 -2.42 8.68 5.26
C PHE A 16 -1.61 9.47 4.24
N MET A 17 -0.29 9.30 4.22
CA MET A 17 0.59 9.97 3.26
C MET A 17 0.29 9.54 1.82
N GLN A 18 0.04 8.24 1.61
CA GLN A 18 -0.41 7.69 0.32
C GLN A 18 -1.72 8.34 -0.14
N TRP A 19 -2.73 8.38 0.73
CA TRP A 19 -4.04 8.96 0.43
C TRP A 19 -3.98 10.47 0.21
N ALA A 20 -3.32 11.21 1.10
CA ALA A 20 -3.19 12.67 1.01
C ALA A 20 -2.45 13.08 -0.28
N SER A 21 -1.40 12.34 -0.67
CA SER A 21 -0.69 12.60 -1.92
C SER A 21 -1.60 12.40 -3.14
N ALA A 22 -2.42 11.33 -3.16
CA ALA A 22 -3.38 11.09 -4.23
C ALA A 22 -4.44 12.20 -4.34
N VAL A 23 -4.95 12.69 -3.20
CA VAL A 23 -5.90 13.83 -3.15
C VAL A 23 -5.28 15.11 -3.70
N ILE A 24 -4.01 15.38 -3.37
CA ILE A 24 -3.31 16.56 -3.89
C ILE A 24 -3.13 16.46 -5.40
N VAL A 25 -2.76 15.29 -5.93
CA VAL A 25 -2.67 15.07 -7.39
C VAL A 25 -4.02 15.35 -8.03
N MET A 26 -5.10 14.76 -7.50
CA MET A 26 -6.48 14.98 -8.00
C MET A 26 -6.83 16.48 -8.06
N GLY A 27 -6.51 17.24 -7.02
CA GLY A 27 -6.76 18.68 -7.00
C GLY A 27 -5.97 19.46 -8.05
N ILE A 28 -4.69 19.10 -8.26
CA ILE A 28 -3.83 19.75 -9.24
C ILE A 28 -4.25 19.39 -10.68
N THR A 29 -4.55 18.11 -10.95
CA THR A 29 -4.99 17.64 -12.27
C THR A 29 -6.37 18.19 -12.64
N SER A 30 -7.30 18.27 -11.68
CA SER A 30 -8.60 18.94 -11.85
C SER A 30 -8.42 20.42 -12.21
N TYR A 31 -7.50 21.12 -11.55
CA TYR A 31 -7.17 22.52 -11.88
C TYR A 31 -6.61 22.65 -13.31
N PHE A 32 -5.77 21.70 -13.76
CA PHE A 32 -5.26 21.69 -15.13
C PHE A 32 -6.36 21.46 -16.18
N ILE A 33 -7.31 20.57 -15.90
CA ILE A 33 -8.47 20.31 -16.78
C ILE A 33 -9.39 21.54 -16.89
N HIS A 34 -9.57 22.29 -15.80
CA HIS A 34 -10.39 23.50 -15.81
C HIS A 34 -9.73 24.66 -16.58
N ARG A 35 -8.39 24.80 -16.52
CA ARG A 35 -7.66 25.95 -17.06
C ARG A 35 -7.18 25.77 -18.50
N GLY A 36 -6.99 24.54 -18.99
CA GLY A 36 -6.26 24.26 -20.23
C GLY A 36 -6.85 23.15 -21.09
N PRO A 37 -6.24 22.90 -22.27
CA PRO A 37 -6.67 21.84 -23.17
C PRO A 37 -6.53 20.47 -22.50
N ARG A 38 -7.54 19.62 -22.71
CA ARG A 38 -7.66 18.29 -22.09
C ARG A 38 -6.66 17.33 -22.75
N GLY A 39 -5.45 17.24 -22.21
CA GLY A 39 -4.43 16.28 -22.64
C GLY A 39 -4.77 14.86 -22.17
N GLN A 40 -4.50 13.85 -23.01
CA GLN A 40 -4.75 12.43 -22.66
C GLN A 40 -3.98 11.98 -21.40
N HIS A 41 -2.74 12.44 -21.21
CA HIS A 41 -1.95 12.15 -20.02
C HIS A 41 -2.55 12.76 -18.73
N ILE A 42 -3.16 13.95 -18.82
CA ILE A 42 -3.81 14.62 -17.68
C ILE A 42 -5.09 13.87 -17.30
N ILE A 43 -5.88 13.44 -18.29
CA ILE A 43 -7.07 12.62 -18.06
C ILE A 43 -6.69 11.29 -17.39
N TYR A 44 -5.61 10.64 -17.85
CA TYR A 44 -5.11 9.43 -17.20
C TYR A 44 -4.77 9.66 -15.73
N GLN A 45 -4.01 10.72 -15.41
CA GLN A 45 -3.65 11.05 -14.02
C GLN A 45 -4.88 11.37 -13.16
N GLU A 46 -5.85 12.10 -13.71
CA GLU A 46 -7.12 12.40 -13.04
C GLU A 46 -7.90 11.12 -12.68
N VAL A 47 -8.06 10.19 -13.64
CA VAL A 47 -8.77 8.93 -13.41
C VAL A 47 -8.06 8.07 -12.35
N ILE A 48 -6.73 7.94 -12.44
CA ILE A 48 -5.98 7.16 -11.44
C ILE A 48 -6.08 7.81 -10.06
N SER A 49 -5.97 9.14 -9.97
CA SER A 49 -6.07 9.87 -8.70
C SER A 49 -7.46 9.73 -8.05
N THR A 50 -8.54 9.94 -8.81
CA THR A 50 -9.92 9.82 -8.30
C THR A 50 -10.26 8.40 -7.86
N MET A 51 -9.86 7.38 -8.62
CA MET A 51 -10.02 5.99 -8.20
C MET A 51 -9.22 5.69 -6.93
N SER A 52 -7.96 6.16 -6.84
CA SER A 52 -7.11 5.94 -5.66
C SER A 52 -7.73 6.50 -4.39
N VAL A 53 -8.36 7.69 -4.44
CA VAL A 53 -9.01 8.31 -3.28
C VAL A 53 -10.11 7.40 -2.71
N VAL A 54 -10.89 6.72 -3.56
CA VAL A 54 -11.96 5.82 -3.13
C VAL A 54 -11.40 4.48 -2.64
N PHE A 55 -10.49 3.87 -3.41
CA PHE A 55 -9.98 2.52 -3.11
C PHE A 55 -8.96 2.50 -1.96
N PHE A 56 -8.35 3.63 -1.60
CA PHE A 56 -7.46 3.70 -0.44
C PHE A 56 -8.22 3.90 0.88
N LEU A 57 -9.52 4.24 0.88
CA LEU A 57 -10.29 4.38 2.13
C LEU A 57 -10.39 3.07 2.93
N PRO A 58 -10.70 1.90 2.32
CA PRO A 58 -10.66 0.62 3.02
C PRO A 58 -9.28 0.28 3.61
N ALA A 59 -8.19 0.82 3.04
CA ALA A 59 -6.84 0.58 3.51
C ALA A 59 -6.57 1.20 4.90
N PHE A 60 -7.34 2.21 5.33
CA PHE A 60 -7.27 2.73 6.71
C PHE A 60 -7.87 1.77 7.74
N VAL A 61 -8.76 0.88 7.30
CA VAL A 61 -9.45 -0.10 8.16
C VAL A 61 -8.67 -1.42 8.22
N SER A 62 -7.74 -1.66 7.27
CA SER A 62 -6.90 -2.87 7.22
C SER A 62 -6.14 -3.18 8.53
N PRO A 63 -5.59 -2.18 9.28
CA PRO A 63 -4.89 -2.44 10.53
C PRO A 63 -5.79 -3.00 11.64
N PHE A 64 -7.11 -2.80 11.54
CA PHE A 64 -8.09 -3.24 12.53
C PHE A 64 -8.74 -4.58 12.19
N LEU A 65 -8.78 -4.98 10.90
CA LEU A 65 -9.30 -6.28 10.45
C LEU A 65 -8.31 -7.05 9.55
N PRO A 66 -7.16 -7.50 10.09
CA PRO A 66 -6.10 -8.15 9.31
C PRO A 66 -6.52 -9.47 8.64
N LYS A 67 -7.54 -10.16 9.15
CA LYS A 67 -8.00 -11.47 8.62
C LYS A 67 -8.70 -11.38 7.25
N ALA A 68 -9.49 -10.33 7.02
CA ALA A 68 -10.37 -10.24 5.85
C ALA A 68 -9.93 -9.19 4.83
N LEU A 69 -9.44 -8.04 5.30
CA LEU A 69 -9.19 -6.88 4.44
C LEU A 69 -7.75 -6.79 3.94
N SER A 70 -6.78 -7.35 4.67
CA SER A 70 -5.36 -7.17 4.37
C SER A 70 -4.94 -7.74 3.00
N LYS A 71 -5.46 -8.91 2.60
CA LYS A 71 -5.19 -9.49 1.26
C LYS A 71 -5.79 -8.67 0.12
N PHE A 72 -6.98 -8.12 0.34
CA PHE A 72 -7.67 -7.30 -0.66
C PHE A 72 -6.98 -5.94 -0.84
N VAL A 73 -6.62 -5.29 0.27
CA VAL A 73 -5.88 -4.02 0.29
C VAL A 73 -4.51 -4.18 -0.36
N LEU A 74 -3.78 -5.26 -0.07
CA LEU A 74 -2.52 -5.56 -0.73
C LEU A 74 -2.68 -5.69 -2.25
N GLY A 75 -3.73 -6.36 -2.72
CA GLY A 75 -4.03 -6.48 -4.16
C GLY A 75 -4.28 -5.12 -4.82
N ILE A 76 -5.06 -4.27 -4.15
CA ILE A 76 -5.29 -2.88 -4.59
C ILE A 76 -3.97 -2.13 -4.68
N ASP A 77 -3.15 -2.16 -3.63
CA ASP A 77 -1.88 -1.43 -3.61
C ASP A 77 -0.94 -1.87 -4.73
N VAL A 78 -0.86 -3.16 -5.04
CA VAL A 78 -0.03 -3.67 -6.14
C VAL A 78 -0.49 -3.11 -7.48
N ILE A 79 -1.80 -3.16 -7.77
CA ILE A 79 -2.37 -2.62 -9.01
C ILE A 79 -2.10 -1.12 -9.11
N PHE A 80 -2.41 -0.38 -8.05
CA PHE A 80 -2.22 1.07 -8.03
C PHE A 80 -0.74 1.46 -8.08
N SER A 81 0.18 0.68 -7.51
CA SER A 81 1.62 0.96 -7.63
C SER A 81 2.07 1.01 -9.09
N TYR A 82 1.56 0.11 -9.93
CA TYR A 82 1.84 0.10 -11.37
C TYR A 82 1.23 1.30 -12.07
N LEU A 83 -0.03 1.64 -11.75
CA LEU A 83 -0.74 2.78 -12.34
C LEU A 83 -0.12 4.13 -11.95
N TRP A 84 0.39 4.25 -10.72
CA TRP A 84 1.13 5.42 -10.26
C TRP A 84 2.52 5.52 -10.89
N LEU A 85 3.19 4.38 -11.10
CA LEU A 85 4.47 4.34 -11.81
C LEU A 85 4.32 4.80 -13.27
N THR A 86 3.30 4.30 -13.99
CA THR A 86 3.02 4.74 -15.36
C THR A 86 2.62 6.21 -15.41
N ALA A 87 1.81 6.68 -14.45
CA ALA A 87 1.48 8.10 -14.33
C ALA A 87 2.72 8.97 -14.13
N PHE A 88 3.68 8.51 -13.31
CA PHE A 88 4.97 9.18 -13.09
C PHE A 88 5.80 9.25 -14.36
N VAL A 89 5.93 8.13 -15.09
CA VAL A 89 6.68 8.09 -16.36
C VAL A 89 6.09 9.08 -17.37
N PHE A 90 4.77 9.13 -17.50
CA PHE A 90 4.12 10.10 -18.40
C PHE A 90 4.29 11.54 -17.93
N ALA A 91 4.21 11.81 -16.62
CA ALA A 91 4.46 13.14 -16.08
C ALA A 91 5.91 13.60 -16.33
N ALA A 92 6.89 12.72 -16.14
CA ALA A 92 8.30 13.01 -16.39
C ALA A 92 8.57 13.30 -17.86
N GLN A 93 7.96 12.55 -18.79
CA GLN A 93 8.07 12.80 -20.22
C GLN A 93 7.42 14.15 -20.61
N ASP A 94 6.23 14.43 -20.10
CA ASP A 94 5.48 15.65 -20.46
C ASP A 94 6.10 16.92 -19.86
N TYR A 95 6.72 16.84 -18.67
CA TYR A 95 7.24 18.02 -17.98
C TYR A 95 8.75 18.25 -18.11
N ASN A 96 9.54 17.22 -18.45
CA ASN A 96 11.00 17.31 -18.48
C ASN A 96 11.61 17.33 -19.90
N TRP A 97 10.87 16.93 -20.93
CA TRP A 97 11.44 16.73 -22.28
C TRP A 97 11.64 18.02 -23.09
N ARG A 98 10.87 19.09 -22.83
CA ARG A 98 10.84 20.35 -23.63
C ARG A 98 10.56 21.58 -22.76
N PRO A 99 10.72 22.83 -23.27
CA PRO A 99 10.46 24.05 -22.49
C PRO A 99 9.06 24.02 -21.89
N CYS A 100 9.04 23.99 -20.56
CA CYS A 100 7.84 23.70 -19.76
C CYS A 100 6.67 24.70 -19.96
N LEU A 101 6.93 25.86 -20.58
CA LEU A 101 5.91 26.83 -20.98
C LEU A 101 5.00 26.34 -22.13
N PHE A 102 5.53 25.52 -23.04
CA PHE A 102 4.86 25.09 -24.27
C PHE A 102 4.26 23.67 -24.21
N ASN A 103 4.67 22.85 -23.25
CA ASN A 103 4.10 21.51 -23.06
C ASN A 103 2.73 21.56 -22.35
N ALA A 104 1.92 20.53 -22.53
CA ALA A 104 0.57 20.47 -22.01
C ALA A 104 0.54 20.54 -20.46
N PRO A 105 -0.38 21.29 -19.85
CA PRO A 105 -1.19 22.37 -20.44
C PRO A 105 -0.34 23.64 -20.69
N PRO A 106 -0.42 24.26 -21.88
CA PRO A 106 0.28 25.52 -22.17
C PRO A 106 -0.28 26.66 -21.30
N GLY A 107 0.60 27.56 -20.84
CA GLY A 107 0.21 28.74 -20.03
C GLY A 107 0.09 28.50 -18.52
N VAL A 108 0.38 27.29 -18.03
CA VAL A 108 0.47 27.01 -16.58
C VAL A 108 1.92 27.11 -16.10
N SER A 109 2.12 27.77 -14.95
CA SER A 109 3.44 27.92 -14.33
C SER A 109 4.14 26.58 -14.11
N CYS A 110 5.42 26.51 -14.46
CA CYS A 110 6.25 25.32 -14.34
C CYS A 110 6.29 24.72 -12.93
N SER A 111 6.25 25.56 -11.89
CA SER A 111 6.22 25.10 -10.50
C SER A 111 5.02 24.19 -10.21
N LYS A 112 3.85 24.43 -10.81
CA LYS A 112 2.66 23.59 -10.62
C LYS A 112 2.81 22.23 -11.30
N LYS A 113 3.44 22.19 -12.49
CA LYS A 113 3.70 20.94 -13.22
C LYS A 113 4.70 20.06 -12.47
N ARG A 114 5.79 20.66 -11.97
CA ARG A 114 6.77 19.97 -11.12
C ARG A 114 6.20 19.54 -9.77
N ALA A 115 5.30 20.34 -9.19
CA ALA A 115 4.57 19.92 -7.99
C ALA A 115 3.71 18.67 -8.28
N ASN A 116 2.96 18.65 -9.39
CA ASN A 116 2.20 17.48 -9.80
C ASN A 116 3.08 16.22 -9.94
N GLU A 117 4.20 16.34 -10.66
CA GLU A 117 5.19 15.27 -10.81
C GLU A 117 5.68 14.72 -9.47
N ALA A 118 6.02 15.62 -8.54
CA ALA A 118 6.51 15.25 -7.22
C ALA A 118 5.43 14.52 -6.39
N PHE A 119 4.18 14.98 -6.40
CA PHE A 119 3.10 14.32 -5.66
C PHE A 119 2.70 12.97 -6.28
N ILE A 120 2.80 12.81 -7.60
CA ILE A 120 2.64 11.50 -8.27
C ILE A 120 3.73 10.54 -7.78
N PHE A 121 4.98 11.00 -7.72
CA PHE A 121 6.09 10.20 -7.19
C PHE A 121 5.91 9.85 -5.71
N LEU A 122 5.47 10.81 -4.89
CA LEU A 122 5.17 10.57 -3.47
C LEU A 122 4.06 9.52 -3.32
N THR A 123 3.01 9.59 -4.13
CA THR A 123 1.93 8.60 -4.09
C THR A 123 2.45 7.20 -4.45
N PHE A 124 3.30 7.11 -5.49
CA PHE A 124 3.96 5.86 -5.86
C PHE A 124 4.82 5.29 -4.71
N ILE A 125 5.73 6.08 -4.13
CA ILE A 125 6.66 5.57 -3.13
C ILE A 125 5.96 5.19 -1.82
N PHE A 126 4.93 5.95 -1.40
CA PHE A 126 4.14 5.57 -0.24
C PHE A 126 3.30 4.32 -0.50
N THR A 127 2.75 4.15 -1.71
CA THR A 127 2.08 2.90 -2.11
C THR A 127 3.06 1.73 -2.07
N PHE A 128 4.29 1.92 -2.57
CA PHE A 128 5.34 0.92 -2.51
C PHE A 128 5.67 0.52 -1.07
N PHE A 129 5.93 1.48 -0.17
CA PHE A 129 6.19 1.19 1.24
C PHE A 129 4.98 0.57 1.95
N ALA A 130 3.76 0.98 1.61
CA ALA A 130 2.54 0.42 2.16
C ALA A 130 2.43 -1.09 1.88
N ILE A 131 2.83 -1.54 0.67
CA ILE A 131 2.89 -2.96 0.32
C ILE A 131 3.83 -3.73 1.27
N PHE A 132 5.05 -3.23 1.51
CA PHE A 132 6.01 -3.92 2.40
C PHE A 132 5.50 -3.98 3.84
N VAL A 133 4.90 -2.89 4.33
CA VAL A 133 4.33 -2.86 5.68
C VAL A 133 3.15 -3.82 5.80
N GLU A 134 2.27 -3.90 4.80
CA GLU A 134 1.14 -4.82 4.77
C GLU A 134 1.61 -6.29 4.72
N ILE A 135 2.61 -6.61 3.91
CA ILE A 135 3.25 -7.93 3.88
C ILE A 135 3.87 -8.26 5.24
N GLY A 136 4.56 -7.31 5.86
CA GLY A 136 5.15 -7.46 7.19
C GLY A 136 4.09 -7.74 8.26
N ALA A 137 2.96 -7.04 8.21
CA ALA A 137 1.82 -7.24 9.10
C ALA A 137 1.21 -8.64 8.92
N LEU A 138 1.02 -9.10 7.68
CA LEU A 138 0.56 -10.47 7.39
C LEU A 138 1.53 -11.55 7.87
N TRP A 139 2.84 -11.31 7.74
CA TRP A 139 3.88 -12.22 8.22
C TRP A 139 3.89 -12.33 9.75
N ALA A 140 3.83 -11.19 10.44
CA ALA A 140 3.75 -11.14 11.89
C ALA A 140 2.50 -11.88 12.40
N TYR A 141 1.35 -11.60 11.77
CA TYR A 141 0.10 -12.27 12.10
C TYR A 141 0.13 -13.79 11.86
N ARG A 142 0.74 -14.25 10.75
CA ARG A 142 0.88 -15.69 10.46
C ARG A 142 1.73 -16.41 11.50
N ARG A 143 2.83 -15.78 11.96
CA ARG A 143 3.69 -16.37 13.02
C ARG A 143 2.96 -16.51 14.34
N GLU A 144 2.08 -15.56 14.68
CA GLU A 144 1.28 -15.64 15.91
C GLU A 144 0.12 -16.65 15.78
N SER A 145 -0.38 -16.86 14.56
CA SER A 145 -1.47 -17.81 14.27
C SER A 145 -1.02 -19.25 14.02
N THR A 146 0.28 -19.53 13.87
CA THR A 146 0.79 -20.91 13.85
C THR A 146 0.78 -21.45 15.28
N PRO A 147 -0.12 -22.38 15.65
CA PRO A 147 -0.07 -22.98 16.96
C PRO A 147 1.27 -23.73 17.06
N VAL A 148 2.08 -23.39 18.06
CA VAL A 148 3.12 -24.29 18.51
C VAL A 148 2.39 -25.57 18.89
N ARG A 149 2.53 -26.62 18.09
CA ARG A 149 2.05 -27.95 18.46
C ARG A 149 2.85 -28.33 19.70
N GLU A 150 2.29 -28.08 20.89
CA GLU A 150 2.80 -28.63 22.13
C GLU A 150 2.90 -30.13 21.90
N LYS A 151 4.13 -30.60 21.69
CA LYS A 151 4.44 -32.01 21.72
C LYS A 151 4.24 -32.38 23.18
N ASN A 152 3.07 -32.93 23.51
CA ASN A 152 2.75 -33.50 24.81
C ASN A 152 3.99 -34.19 25.36
N THR A 153 4.62 -33.54 26.35
CA THR A 153 5.61 -34.14 27.22
C THR A 153 4.81 -35.02 28.17
N GLY A 154 4.32 -36.15 27.65
CA GLY A 154 3.88 -37.29 28.44
C GLY A 154 5.11 -38.00 28.97
N GLY A 155 5.83 -37.34 29.88
CA GLY A 155 6.89 -37.94 30.68
C GLY A 155 6.31 -38.45 31.99
N ALA A 156 6.40 -39.77 32.17
CA ALA A 156 6.56 -40.47 33.45
C ALA A 156 5.56 -40.17 34.59
N HIS A 157 4.57 -41.06 34.75
CA HIS A 157 4.11 -41.47 36.08
C HIS A 157 4.42 -42.97 36.26
N GLY A 158 4.92 -43.31 37.43
CA GLY A 158 5.58 -44.57 37.78
C GLY A 158 4.68 -45.82 37.77
N GLY A 159 5.35 -46.98 37.82
CA GLY A 159 4.74 -48.32 37.73
C GLY A 159 3.79 -48.70 38.88
N PRO A 160 3.32 -49.97 38.87
CA PRO A 160 4.14 -51.04 39.46
C PRO A 160 4.30 -52.29 38.59
N ALA A 161 5.35 -53.04 38.96
CA ALA A 161 5.68 -54.38 38.50
C ALA A 161 4.63 -55.42 38.92
N ASP A 162 4.73 -56.60 38.31
CA ASP A 162 4.10 -57.88 38.66
C ASP A 162 2.85 -58.28 37.86
N ALA A 163 3.10 -58.93 36.71
CA ALA A 163 2.22 -59.97 36.19
C ALA A 163 3.10 -61.08 35.59
N PRO A 164 3.14 -62.30 36.15
CA PRO A 164 3.94 -63.38 35.60
C PRO A 164 3.34 -63.91 34.31
N VAL A 165 4.23 -64.16 33.34
CA VAL A 165 3.96 -64.89 32.10
C VAL A 165 3.59 -66.32 32.46
N ALA A 166 2.34 -66.72 32.16
CA ALA A 166 1.94 -68.12 32.11
C ALA A 166 1.88 -68.56 30.65
N THR A 167 2.96 -69.19 30.20
CA THR A 167 2.96 -70.14 29.09
C THR A 167 2.41 -71.47 29.61
N VAL A 168 1.29 -71.94 29.05
CA VAL A 168 1.01 -73.27 28.44
C VAL A 168 -0.46 -73.28 28.04
#